data_AF-A0A6I2G2E2-F1
#
_entry.id   AF-A0A6I2G2E2-F1
#
_cell.length_a   1.000
_cell.length_b   1.000
_cell.length_c   1.000
_cell.angle_alpha   90.00
_cell.angle_beta   90.00
_cell.angle_gamma   90.00
#
_symmetry.space_group_name_H-M   'P 1'
#
loop_
_entity.id
_entity.type
_entity.pdbx_description
1 polymer ?
#
loop_
_entity_poly.entity_id
_entity_poly.type
_entity_poly.pdbx_seq_one_letter_code
_entity_poly.pdbx_strand_id
1 'polypeptide(L)'
;MPDQSTATPTSGTASVIAPQDVENPDYEEPEVEPTSPSSYTGPLHFRGNGNSKSPLLGHQPFLLYWKPSHNSDFYPIGLWDNRDFSPQTAVSKSDILQFRIMTKAQRPLTAADLTHTSGLFPPGGVPLEWKRGNGSWQLPTQRKGQNYYISVAPQQSGGPWRMAGIRRCHAYDDGIRFALWMDIVDKGDAWISDQDTTGSIRMQTPNERRASLVAVRYGTSDPFGQETMFWPRSWSDLIG
;
A
#
# COMPACT_ATOMS: atom_id res chain seq x y z
N MET A 1 70.65 -49.76 -15.44
CA MET A 1 71.84 -49.44 -14.63
C MET A 1 72.55 -48.26 -15.28
N PRO A 2 73.11 -47.29 -14.54
CA PRO A 2 72.80 -46.70 -13.23
C PRO A 2 72.24 -45.26 -13.44
N ASP A 3 72.11 -44.35 -12.47
CA ASP A 3 71.66 -44.31 -11.08
C ASP A 3 71.72 -42.83 -10.64
N GLN A 4 70.73 -42.41 -9.84
CA GLN A 4 70.67 -41.28 -8.88
C GLN A 4 71.25 -39.88 -9.17
N SER A 5 70.44 -38.83 -8.95
CA SER A 5 70.53 -38.02 -7.71
C SER A 5 69.43 -36.97 -7.60
N THR A 6 68.89 -36.89 -6.40
CA THR A 6 67.79 -36.06 -5.86
C THR A 6 68.24 -34.67 -5.44
N ALA A 7 67.37 -33.66 -5.58
CA ALA A 7 67.36 -32.50 -4.70
C ALA A 7 65.94 -31.93 -4.55
N THR A 8 65.40 -32.04 -3.34
CA THR A 8 64.13 -31.45 -2.91
C THR A 8 64.42 -30.11 -2.24
N PRO A 9 63.72 -29.01 -2.56
CA PRO A 9 63.73 -27.83 -1.71
C PRO A 9 62.63 -27.87 -0.65
N THR A 10 63.03 -27.37 0.49
CA THR A 10 62.45 -27.34 1.82
C THR A 10 61.14 -26.55 1.95
N SER A 11 60.30 -27.09 2.83
CA SER A 11 59.13 -26.47 3.44
C SER A 11 59.47 -25.13 4.11
N GLY A 12 58.76 -24.07 3.73
CA GLY A 12 58.67 -22.81 4.45
C GLY A 12 57.24 -22.61 4.96
N THR A 13 56.95 -23.08 6.16
CA THR A 13 55.70 -22.77 6.88
C THR A 13 55.69 -21.30 7.30
N ALA A 14 54.93 -20.47 6.60
CA ALA A 14 54.54 -19.16 7.10
C ALA A 14 53.41 -19.34 8.12
N SER A 15 53.68 -19.03 9.39
CA SER A 15 52.64 -18.86 10.41
C SER A 15 51.74 -17.69 10.01
N VAL A 16 50.53 -18.01 9.57
CA VAL A 16 49.43 -17.04 9.51
C VAL A 16 48.96 -16.82 10.95
N ILE A 17 49.26 -15.66 11.50
CA ILE A 17 48.64 -15.18 12.75
C ILE A 17 47.17 -14.92 12.40
N ALA A 18 46.27 -15.73 12.95
CA ALA A 18 44.84 -15.47 12.88
C ALA A 18 44.54 -14.15 13.60
N PRO A 19 43.75 -13.23 13.00
CA PRO A 19 43.24 -12.08 13.74
C PRO A 19 42.38 -12.59 14.89
N GLN A 20 42.64 -12.07 16.09
CA GLN A 20 41.85 -12.39 17.27
C GLN A 20 40.41 -11.91 17.07
N ASP A 21 39.46 -12.81 17.33
CA ASP A 21 38.05 -12.48 17.49
C ASP A 21 37.91 -11.47 18.62
N VAL A 22 37.64 -10.22 18.26
CA VAL A 22 37.20 -9.20 19.21
C VAL A 22 35.73 -9.52 19.50
N GLU A 23 35.48 -10.15 20.64
CA GLU A 23 34.13 -10.25 21.22
C GLU A 23 33.57 -8.83 21.36
N ASN A 24 32.62 -8.50 20.48
CA ASN A 24 31.88 -7.26 20.55
C ASN A 24 30.88 -7.43 21.72
N PRO A 25 30.95 -6.63 22.79
CA PRO A 25 29.98 -6.72 23.86
C PRO A 25 28.60 -6.39 23.30
N ASP A 26 27.63 -7.23 23.65
CA ASP A 26 26.22 -7.11 23.27
C ASP A 26 25.73 -5.67 23.44
N TYR A 27 25.66 -4.95 22.32
CA TYR A 27 25.02 -3.66 22.25
C TYR A 27 23.53 -3.93 22.10
N GLU A 28 22.83 -4.09 23.21
CA GLU A 28 21.38 -4.00 23.24
C GLU A 28 21.00 -2.58 22.83
N GLU A 29 20.64 -2.39 21.56
CA GLU A 29 19.97 -1.17 21.12
C GLU A 29 18.73 -0.98 22.01
N PRO A 30 18.55 0.18 22.64
CA PRO A 30 17.35 0.42 23.42
C PRO A 30 16.15 0.29 22.50
N GLU A 31 15.25 -0.65 22.82
CA GLU A 31 13.93 -0.73 22.20
C GLU A 31 13.24 0.61 22.40
N VAL A 32 13.26 1.45 21.35
CA VAL A 32 12.47 2.66 21.31
C VAL A 32 11.02 2.18 21.19
N GLU A 33 10.30 2.16 22.32
CA GLU A 33 8.87 1.90 22.30
C GLU A 33 8.23 2.84 21.27
N PRO A 34 7.50 2.33 20.27
CA PRO A 34 6.87 3.17 19.28
C PRO A 34 5.90 4.10 20.01
N THR A 35 6.22 5.40 20.04
CA THR A 35 5.33 6.44 20.56
C THR A 35 3.96 6.22 19.95
N SER A 36 2.97 5.94 20.80
CA SER A 36 1.59 5.66 20.39
C SER A 36 1.17 6.72 19.37
N PRO A 37 0.85 6.33 18.12
CA PRO A 37 0.51 7.31 17.10
C PRO A 37 -0.73 8.06 17.56
N SER A 38 -0.66 9.39 17.52
CA SER A 38 -1.80 10.28 17.66
C SER A 38 -2.97 9.72 16.84
N SER A 39 -4.04 9.37 17.54
CA SER A 39 -5.23 8.83 16.90
C SER A 39 -6.09 9.99 16.41
N TYR A 40 -5.78 10.51 15.23
CA TYR A 40 -6.65 11.46 14.57
C TYR A 40 -8.08 10.88 14.47
N THR A 41 -9.04 11.53 15.13
CA THR A 41 -10.45 11.09 15.18
C THR A 41 -11.36 11.91 14.27
N GLY A 42 -10.82 12.95 13.62
CA GLY A 42 -11.58 13.83 12.75
C GLY A 42 -11.99 13.19 11.42
N PRO A 43 -12.63 13.97 10.53
CA PRO A 43 -13.01 13.50 9.20
C PRO A 43 -11.80 13.15 8.33
N LEU A 44 -11.92 12.10 7.54
CA LEU A 44 -11.08 11.90 6.37
C LEU A 44 -11.40 12.98 5.33
N HIS A 45 -10.37 13.45 4.63
CA HIS A 45 -10.49 14.47 3.60
C HIS A 45 -9.95 13.97 2.26
N PHE A 46 -10.49 14.52 1.18
CA PHE A 46 -9.85 14.46 -0.13
C PHE A 46 -9.20 15.81 -0.47
N ARG A 47 -8.25 15.77 -1.41
CA ARG A 47 -7.69 16.97 -2.04
C ARG A 47 -8.42 17.29 -3.34
N GLY A 48 -8.95 18.50 -3.39
CA GLY A 48 -9.79 19.07 -4.41
C GLY A 48 -9.02 19.74 -5.55
N ASN A 49 -9.76 20.36 -6.47
CA ASN A 49 -9.19 21.35 -7.41
C ASN A 49 -8.51 22.49 -6.64
N GLY A 50 -7.39 23.01 -7.16
CA GLY A 50 -6.57 24.02 -6.49
C GLY A 50 -6.09 23.62 -5.10
N ASN A 51 -5.96 22.32 -4.82
CA ASN A 51 -5.53 21.78 -3.53
C ASN A 51 -6.49 22.13 -2.39
N SER A 52 -7.77 22.33 -2.67
CA SER A 52 -8.77 22.52 -1.62
C SER A 52 -8.88 21.27 -0.72
N LYS A 53 -8.96 21.45 0.61
CA LYS A 53 -9.26 20.37 1.55
C LYS A 53 -10.77 20.23 1.71
N SER A 54 -11.34 19.06 1.53
CA SER A 54 -12.78 18.85 1.75
C SER A 54 -13.06 17.48 2.36
N PRO A 55 -14.08 17.36 3.23
CA PRO A 55 -14.38 16.08 3.87
C PRO A 55 -14.80 15.02 2.85
N LEU A 56 -14.30 13.80 3.03
CA LEU A 56 -14.66 12.64 2.22
C LEU A 56 -15.98 12.05 2.73
N LEU A 57 -16.93 11.85 1.82
CA LEU A 57 -18.24 11.29 2.12
C LEU A 57 -18.35 9.83 1.70
N GLY A 58 -19.29 9.10 2.30
CA GLY A 58 -19.68 7.78 1.81
C GLY A 58 -20.22 7.81 0.38
N HIS A 59 -20.01 6.73 -0.37
CA HIS A 59 -20.40 6.57 -1.78
C HIS A 59 -19.77 7.56 -2.76
N GLN A 60 -18.93 8.48 -2.29
CA GLN A 60 -18.30 9.51 -3.10
C GLN A 60 -17.15 8.91 -3.93
N PRO A 61 -17.18 9.02 -5.28
CA PRO A 61 -16.08 8.52 -6.12
C PRO A 61 -14.81 9.37 -6.02
N PHE A 62 -13.63 8.81 -5.87
CA PHE A 62 -12.35 9.53 -5.82
C PHE A 62 -11.23 8.77 -6.53
N LEU A 63 -10.12 9.46 -6.79
CA LEU A 63 -8.85 8.85 -7.17
C LEU A 63 -8.07 8.47 -5.93
N LEU A 64 -7.58 7.24 -5.90
CA LEU A 64 -6.69 6.80 -4.83
C LEU A 64 -5.25 7.00 -5.28
N TYR A 65 -4.50 7.74 -4.47
CA TYR A 65 -3.09 7.97 -4.60
C TYR A 65 -2.36 7.16 -3.54
N TRP A 66 -1.22 6.56 -3.91
CA TRP A 66 -0.44 5.66 -3.07
C TRP A 66 1.02 6.12 -3.01
N LYS A 67 1.62 6.12 -1.81
CA LYS A 67 3.02 6.51 -1.61
C LYS A 67 3.92 5.29 -1.41
N PRO A 68 4.91 5.06 -2.30
CA PRO A 68 5.94 4.05 -2.10
C PRO A 68 6.87 4.38 -0.93
N SER A 69 7.40 3.34 -0.27
CA SER A 69 8.34 3.46 0.85
C SER A 69 9.64 4.20 0.47
N HIS A 70 10.08 4.01 -0.78
CA HIS A 70 11.35 4.51 -1.32
C HIS A 70 11.20 5.84 -2.06
N ASN A 71 10.03 6.49 -1.99
CA ASN A 71 9.75 7.72 -2.71
C ASN A 71 8.99 8.73 -1.84
N SER A 72 9.17 10.03 -2.13
CA SER A 72 8.44 11.13 -1.50
C SER A 72 7.06 11.34 -2.09
N ASP A 73 6.86 10.93 -3.33
CA ASP A 73 5.67 11.28 -4.11
C ASP A 73 4.55 10.25 -3.95
N PHE A 74 3.33 10.74 -4.14
CA PHE A 74 2.12 9.93 -4.21
C PHE A 74 1.77 9.68 -5.67
N TYR A 75 1.57 8.43 -6.03
CA TYR A 75 1.30 7.99 -7.39
C TYR A 75 -0.18 7.65 -7.56
N PRO A 76 -0.84 8.07 -8.65
CA PRO A 76 -2.19 7.60 -8.95
C PRO A 76 -2.18 6.08 -9.14
N ILE A 77 -3.20 5.40 -8.61
CA ILE A 77 -3.35 3.95 -8.80
C ILE A 77 -4.01 3.68 -10.15
N GLY A 78 -3.35 2.87 -10.97
CA GLY A 78 -3.90 2.26 -12.19
C GLY A 78 -3.79 0.74 -12.15
N LEU A 79 -3.67 0.12 -13.33
CA LEU A 79 -3.53 -1.32 -13.47
C LEU A 79 -2.18 -1.71 -14.09
N TRP A 80 -1.47 -2.60 -13.42
CA TRP A 80 -0.37 -3.34 -14.02
C TRP A 80 -0.91 -4.56 -14.77
N ASP A 81 -0.48 -4.74 -16.03
CA ASP A 81 -0.94 -5.80 -16.95
C ASP A 81 -2.47 -5.94 -17.03
N ASN A 82 -3.19 -4.82 -16.94
CA ASN A 82 -4.66 -4.76 -16.88
C ASN A 82 -5.28 -5.65 -15.78
N ARG A 83 -4.52 -5.95 -14.72
CA ARG A 83 -4.89 -6.97 -13.74
C ARG A 83 -4.77 -6.48 -12.30
N ASP A 84 -3.62 -5.97 -11.90
CA ASP A 84 -3.34 -5.68 -10.50
C ASP A 84 -3.24 -4.19 -10.24
N PHE A 85 -3.69 -3.75 -9.05
CA PHE A 85 -3.53 -2.36 -8.66
C PHE A 85 -2.06 -2.01 -8.56
N SER A 86 -1.70 -0.86 -9.09
CA SER A 86 -0.31 -0.49 -9.29
C SER A 86 -0.13 1.03 -9.24
N PRO A 87 0.95 1.54 -8.61
CA PRO A 87 1.32 2.94 -8.76
C PRO A 87 1.71 3.22 -10.21
N GLN A 88 1.20 4.32 -10.76
CA GLN A 88 1.48 4.69 -12.15
C GLN A 88 2.13 6.07 -12.21
N THR A 89 3.10 6.21 -13.11
CA THR A 89 3.75 7.51 -13.39
C THR A 89 2.85 8.46 -14.18
N ALA A 90 1.77 7.94 -14.78
CA ALA A 90 0.70 8.70 -15.39
C ALA A 90 -0.52 7.80 -15.59
N VAL A 91 -1.74 8.34 -15.44
CA VAL A 91 -2.96 7.62 -15.81
C VAL A 91 -3.90 8.56 -16.55
N SER A 92 -4.46 8.09 -17.67
CA SER A 92 -5.46 8.83 -18.43
C SER A 92 -6.84 8.75 -17.77
N LYS A 93 -7.71 9.73 -18.02
CA LYS A 93 -9.10 9.70 -17.55
C LYS A 93 -9.90 8.49 -18.05
N SER A 94 -9.57 7.95 -19.22
CA SER A 94 -10.22 6.74 -19.76
C SER A 94 -9.84 5.47 -19.00
N ASP A 95 -8.62 5.42 -18.47
CA ASP A 95 -8.04 4.22 -17.85
C ASP A 95 -7.95 4.28 -16.33
N ILE A 96 -8.30 5.43 -15.75
CA ILE A 96 -8.21 5.64 -14.33
C ILE A 96 -9.16 4.74 -13.54
N LEU A 97 -8.65 4.25 -12.40
CA LEU A 97 -9.44 3.57 -11.41
C LEU A 97 -10.11 4.62 -10.52
N GLN A 98 -11.43 4.64 -10.55
CA GLN A 98 -12.23 5.38 -9.58
C GLN A 98 -12.52 4.46 -8.41
N PHE A 99 -12.44 4.98 -7.20
CA PHE A 99 -12.72 4.27 -5.96
C PHE A 99 -13.89 4.93 -5.23
N ARG A 100 -14.65 4.15 -4.47
CA ARG A 100 -15.61 4.69 -3.49
C ARG A 100 -15.70 3.80 -2.27
N ILE A 101 -15.93 4.41 -1.12
CA ILE A 101 -16.15 3.69 0.13
C ILE A 101 -17.66 3.61 0.37
N MET A 102 -18.19 2.40 0.43
CA MET A 102 -19.62 2.13 0.58
C MET A 102 -19.98 2.08 2.05
N THR A 103 -20.60 3.15 2.56
CA THR A 103 -21.07 3.22 3.95
C THR A 103 -22.49 3.76 4.00
N LYS A 104 -23.24 3.38 5.04
CA LYS A 104 -24.56 3.96 5.29
C LYS A 104 -24.49 5.41 5.79
N ALA A 105 -23.31 5.87 6.22
CA ALA A 105 -23.14 7.21 6.78
C ALA A 105 -23.38 8.30 5.72
N GLN A 106 -24.31 9.21 6.02
CA GLN A 106 -24.61 10.42 5.24
C GLN A 106 -23.81 11.65 5.71
N ARG A 107 -22.77 11.42 6.52
CA ARG A 107 -21.89 12.43 7.12
C ARG A 107 -20.45 12.20 6.64
N PRO A 108 -19.52 13.15 6.87
CA PRO A 108 -18.11 12.91 6.66
C PRO A 108 -17.62 11.63 7.34
N LEU A 109 -16.84 10.86 6.57
CA LEU A 109 -16.21 9.63 7.01
C LEU A 109 -15.14 9.93 8.05
N THR A 110 -15.06 9.13 9.11
CA THR A 110 -13.94 9.10 10.04
C THR A 110 -13.24 7.74 9.98
N ALA A 111 -12.04 7.64 10.55
CA ALA A 111 -11.36 6.35 10.67
C ALA A 111 -12.19 5.31 11.45
N ALA A 112 -13.00 5.76 12.41
CA ALA A 112 -13.88 4.90 13.19
C ALA A 112 -15.01 4.29 12.34
N ASP A 113 -15.55 5.03 11.36
CA ASP A 113 -16.57 4.50 10.43
C ASP A 113 -16.06 3.32 9.60
N LEU A 114 -14.74 3.26 9.40
CA LEU A 114 -14.05 2.25 8.61
C LEU A 114 -13.34 1.20 9.46
N THR A 115 -13.44 1.33 10.79
CA THR A 115 -12.82 0.41 11.74
C THR A 115 -13.88 -0.49 12.34
N HIS A 116 -13.86 -1.75 11.89
CA HIS A 116 -14.82 -2.74 12.29
C HIS A 116 -14.31 -3.50 13.52
N THR A 117 -14.99 -3.34 14.66
CA THR A 117 -14.70 -4.10 15.89
C THR A 117 -15.60 -5.33 16.06
N SER A 118 -16.84 -5.33 15.55
CA SER A 118 -17.69 -6.52 15.37
C SER A 118 -19.11 -6.12 14.91
N GLY A 119 -19.75 -6.93 14.07
CA GLY A 119 -21.23 -7.06 13.98
C GLY A 119 -22.08 -6.16 13.07
N LEU A 120 -21.63 -4.99 12.57
CA LEU A 120 -22.54 -4.03 11.89
C LEU A 120 -22.54 -4.07 10.35
N PHE A 121 -21.54 -4.71 9.74
CA PHE A 121 -21.45 -4.95 8.30
C PHE A 121 -21.39 -6.47 8.06
N PRO A 122 -21.81 -6.98 6.88
CA PRO A 122 -21.69 -8.39 6.55
C PRO A 122 -20.25 -8.88 6.84
N PRO A 123 -20.06 -10.17 7.15
CA PRO A 123 -18.73 -10.73 7.43
C PRO A 123 -17.78 -10.38 6.28
N GLY A 124 -16.97 -9.33 6.49
CA GLY A 124 -16.07 -8.80 5.46
C GLY A 124 -15.99 -7.27 5.31
N GLY A 125 -16.18 -6.49 6.37
CA GLY A 125 -15.76 -5.07 6.42
C GLY A 125 -16.58 -4.08 5.59
N VAL A 126 -16.12 -2.82 5.54
CA VAL A 126 -16.73 -1.73 4.76
C VAL A 126 -16.28 -1.83 3.30
N PRO A 127 -17.16 -1.98 2.30
CA PRO A 127 -16.71 -2.21 0.94
C PRO A 127 -15.96 -1.01 0.36
N LEU A 128 -14.73 -1.25 -0.13
CA LEU A 128 -14.05 -0.38 -1.08
C LEU A 128 -14.39 -0.89 -2.48
N GLU A 129 -15.17 -0.14 -3.23
CA GLU A 129 -15.48 -0.48 -4.61
C GLU A 129 -14.60 0.32 -5.56
N TRP A 130 -14.36 -0.25 -6.74
CA TRP A 130 -13.64 0.40 -7.81
C TRP A 130 -14.41 0.27 -9.13
N LYS A 131 -14.09 1.14 -10.09
CA LYS A 131 -14.45 0.97 -11.51
C LYS A 131 -13.37 1.60 -12.38
N ARG A 132 -13.21 1.11 -13.61
CA ARG A 132 -12.34 1.73 -14.62
C ARG A 132 -13.18 2.62 -15.53
N GLY A 133 -12.80 3.89 -15.66
CA GLY A 133 -13.53 4.86 -16.50
C GLY A 133 -15.04 4.88 -16.19
N ASN A 134 -15.88 4.62 -17.19
CA ASN A 134 -17.34 4.57 -17.09
C ASN A 134 -17.92 3.17 -16.83
N GLY A 135 -17.08 2.20 -16.44
CA GLY A 135 -17.53 0.84 -16.14
C GLY A 135 -18.43 0.74 -14.90
N SER A 136 -18.85 -0.49 -14.60
CA SER A 136 -19.63 -0.79 -13.41
C SER A 136 -18.76 -0.83 -12.15
N TRP A 137 -19.35 -0.45 -11.01
CA TRP A 137 -18.70 -0.61 -9.71
C TRP A 137 -18.55 -2.09 -9.34
N GLN A 138 -17.37 -2.43 -8.87
CA GLN A 138 -16.97 -3.80 -8.53
C GLN A 138 -16.16 -3.80 -7.24
N LEU A 139 -16.15 -4.93 -6.55
CA LEU A 139 -15.23 -5.15 -5.43
C LEU A 139 -13.86 -5.56 -5.99
N PRO A 140 -12.75 -5.14 -5.37
CA PRO A 140 -11.45 -5.68 -5.69
C PRO A 140 -11.41 -7.18 -5.38
N THR A 141 -10.66 -7.91 -6.19
CA THR A 141 -10.35 -9.31 -5.97
C THR A 141 -8.92 -9.45 -5.47
N GLN A 142 -8.59 -10.63 -4.98
CA GLN A 142 -7.25 -10.97 -4.56
C GLN A 142 -6.60 -11.92 -5.59
N ARG A 143 -5.35 -11.63 -5.96
CA ARG A 143 -4.49 -12.60 -6.65
C ARG A 143 -3.59 -13.29 -5.63
N LYS A 144 -3.78 -14.60 -5.40
CA LYS A 144 -2.93 -15.38 -4.49
C LYS A 144 -1.55 -15.64 -5.10
N GLY A 145 -0.58 -15.74 -4.22
CA GLY A 145 0.84 -15.93 -4.49
C GLY A 145 1.63 -15.62 -3.21
N GLN A 146 2.96 -15.61 -3.27
CA GLN A 146 3.79 -15.28 -2.10
C GLN A 146 3.50 -13.89 -1.52
N ASN A 147 2.98 -12.96 -2.35
CA ASN A 147 2.85 -11.55 -2.00
C ASN A 147 1.39 -11.03 -1.91
N TYR A 148 0.34 -11.82 -2.20
CA TYR A 148 -1.09 -11.40 -2.11
C TYR A 148 -1.41 -9.99 -2.66
N TYR A 149 -1.67 -9.91 -3.97
CA TYR A 149 -1.91 -8.62 -4.65
C TYR A 149 -3.39 -8.24 -4.68
N ILE A 150 -3.65 -6.93 -4.68
CA ILE A 150 -4.98 -6.36 -4.95
C ILE A 150 -5.20 -6.33 -6.46
N SER A 151 -6.30 -6.88 -6.93
CA SER A 151 -6.53 -7.20 -8.35
C SER A 151 -7.94 -6.86 -8.79
N VAL A 152 -8.13 -6.75 -10.11
CA VAL A 152 -9.45 -6.62 -10.76
C VAL A 152 -9.99 -7.95 -11.28
N ALA A 153 -9.12 -8.95 -11.41
CA ALA A 153 -9.47 -10.24 -11.99
C ALA A 153 -9.26 -11.37 -10.97
N PRO A 154 -10.19 -12.34 -10.92
CA PRO A 154 -10.00 -13.60 -10.20
C PRO A 154 -8.72 -14.33 -10.63
N GLN A 155 -8.20 -15.18 -9.76
CA GLN A 155 -7.17 -16.13 -10.16
C GLN A 155 -7.76 -17.12 -11.19
N GLN A 156 -7.05 -17.33 -12.32
CA GLN A 156 -7.50 -18.16 -13.44
C GLN A 156 -7.83 -19.62 -13.03
N SER A 157 -7.32 -20.11 -11.89
CA SER A 157 -7.42 -21.51 -11.46
C SER A 157 -8.01 -21.68 -10.05
N GLY A 158 -9.07 -20.93 -9.68
CA GLY A 158 -9.64 -21.09 -8.34
C GLY A 158 -10.90 -20.28 -8.00
N GLY A 159 -11.53 -19.61 -8.97
CA GLY A 159 -12.73 -18.81 -8.74
C GLY A 159 -12.46 -17.39 -8.18
N PRO A 160 -13.47 -16.50 -8.21
CA PRO A 160 -13.37 -15.13 -7.71
C PRO A 160 -13.35 -15.09 -6.18
N TRP A 161 -12.15 -14.99 -5.60
CA TRP A 161 -11.99 -14.65 -4.18
C TRP A 161 -12.06 -13.13 -4.05
N ARG A 162 -13.27 -12.64 -3.73
CA ARG A 162 -13.51 -11.21 -3.46
C ARG A 162 -12.81 -10.82 -2.17
N MET A 163 -12.10 -9.70 -2.16
CA MET A 163 -11.59 -9.16 -0.89
C MET A 163 -12.74 -8.72 -0.01
N ALA A 164 -12.62 -9.02 1.29
CA ALA A 164 -13.63 -8.68 2.28
C ALA A 164 -13.34 -7.26 2.83
N GLY A 165 -13.48 -6.26 1.96
CA GLY A 165 -13.59 -4.84 2.32
C GLY A 165 -12.49 -4.25 3.22
N ILE A 166 -12.78 -3.08 3.76
CA ILE A 166 -11.95 -2.35 4.73
C ILE A 166 -12.34 -2.82 6.14
N ARG A 167 -11.35 -3.28 6.89
CA ARG A 167 -11.49 -3.79 8.25
C ARG A 167 -11.04 -2.77 9.29
N ARG A 168 -9.98 -2.01 8.97
CA ARG A 168 -9.51 -0.88 9.78
C ARG A 168 -9.01 0.25 8.89
N CYS A 169 -9.13 1.46 9.38
CA CYS A 169 -8.51 2.63 8.78
C CYS A 169 -7.65 3.32 9.84
N HIS A 170 -6.42 3.67 9.46
CA HIS A 170 -5.59 4.57 10.25
C HIS A 170 -5.56 5.92 9.56
N ALA A 171 -6.10 6.96 10.19
CA ALA A 171 -5.98 8.33 9.71
C ALA A 171 -4.77 9.00 10.37
N TYR A 172 -4.02 9.77 9.59
CA TYR A 172 -2.91 10.58 10.10
C TYR A 172 -3.40 11.95 10.56
N ASP A 173 -2.61 12.68 11.34
CA ASP A 173 -3.00 13.96 11.98
C ASP A 173 -3.45 15.05 11.02
N ASP A 174 -2.95 15.02 9.78
CA ASP A 174 -3.38 15.96 8.74
C ASP A 174 -4.81 15.68 8.24
N GLY A 175 -5.39 14.50 8.51
CA GLY A 175 -6.71 14.07 8.06
C GLY A 175 -6.84 13.89 6.55
N ILE A 176 -5.75 14.02 5.79
CA ILE A 176 -5.67 13.86 4.33
C ILE A 176 -5.10 12.47 4.01
N ARG A 177 -4.04 12.08 4.71
CA ARG A 177 -3.44 10.76 4.59
C ARG A 177 -4.20 9.76 5.44
N PHE A 178 -4.28 8.54 4.93
CA PHE A 178 -4.78 7.39 5.66
C PHE A 178 -4.11 6.09 5.19
N ALA A 179 -4.26 5.02 5.94
CA ALA A 179 -3.87 3.66 5.57
C ALA A 179 -5.08 2.73 5.74
N LEU A 180 -5.19 1.71 4.89
CA LEU A 180 -6.30 0.76 4.91
C LEU A 180 -5.81 -0.65 5.21
N TRP A 181 -6.44 -1.27 6.19
CA TRP A 181 -6.28 -2.67 6.57
C TRP A 181 -7.50 -3.42 6.05
N MET A 182 -7.27 -4.43 5.22
CA MET A 182 -8.30 -5.12 4.45
C MET A 182 -8.27 -6.62 4.76
N ASP A 183 -9.44 -7.26 4.65
CA ASP A 183 -9.56 -8.71 4.85
C ASP A 183 -9.09 -9.45 3.59
N ILE A 184 -8.04 -10.25 3.76
CA ILE A 184 -7.49 -11.16 2.76
C ILE A 184 -8.10 -12.54 3.00
N VAL A 185 -8.88 -13.01 2.02
CA VAL A 185 -9.54 -14.32 2.10
C VAL A 185 -8.49 -15.43 2.30
N ASP A 186 -8.74 -16.28 3.29
CA ASP A 186 -7.90 -17.41 3.73
C ASP A 186 -6.50 -17.05 4.26
N LYS A 187 -6.20 -15.77 4.46
CA LYS A 187 -4.93 -15.31 5.05
C LYS A 187 -5.10 -14.35 6.21
N GLY A 188 -6.32 -13.88 6.41
CA GLY A 188 -6.66 -12.93 7.44
C GLY A 188 -6.36 -11.51 6.98
N ASP A 189 -6.17 -10.66 7.96
CA ASP A 189 -6.37 -9.23 7.86
C ASP A 189 -4.98 -8.57 7.60
N ALA A 190 -4.83 -7.63 6.65
CA ALA A 190 -3.53 -7.00 6.35
C ALA A 190 -3.59 -5.58 5.75
N TRP A 191 -2.52 -4.80 5.89
CA TRP A 191 -2.40 -3.45 5.32
C TRP A 191 -2.18 -3.50 3.81
N ILE A 192 -2.72 -2.50 3.10
CA ILE A 192 -2.16 -2.13 1.79
C ILE A 192 -0.71 -1.72 2.00
N SER A 193 0.22 -2.41 1.33
CA SER A 193 1.64 -2.25 1.58
C SER A 193 2.19 -0.97 0.92
N ASP A 194 3.16 -0.31 1.56
CA ASP A 194 3.98 0.77 0.98
C ASP A 194 5.05 0.27 0.00
N GLN A 195 5.12 -1.05 -0.21
CA GLN A 195 5.94 -1.66 -1.24
C GLN A 195 5.10 -2.19 -2.37
N ASP A 196 5.55 -1.91 -3.58
CA ASP A 196 5.17 -2.65 -4.76
C ASP A 196 6.20 -3.76 -5.02
N THR A 197 5.78 -4.78 -5.75
CA THR A 197 6.66 -5.85 -6.22
C THR A 197 6.14 -6.28 -7.56
N THR A 198 7.02 -6.51 -8.54
CA THR A 198 6.58 -6.79 -9.93
C THR A 198 5.62 -5.71 -10.45
N GLY A 199 5.83 -4.44 -10.04
CA GLY A 199 4.98 -3.31 -10.40
C GLY A 199 3.57 -3.31 -9.77
N SER A 200 3.25 -4.24 -8.87
CA SER A 200 1.91 -4.40 -8.28
C SER A 200 1.91 -4.11 -6.78
N ILE A 201 0.84 -3.50 -6.29
CA ILE A 201 0.60 -3.24 -4.87
C ILE A 201 0.18 -4.55 -4.19
N ARG A 202 0.90 -4.89 -3.12
CA ARG A 202 0.63 -6.06 -2.29
C ARG A 202 -0.06 -5.70 -0.98
N MET A 203 -0.57 -6.72 -0.29
CA MET A 203 -1.04 -6.60 1.08
C MET A 203 -0.08 -7.33 2.04
N GLN A 204 0.21 -6.72 3.19
CA GLN A 204 1.14 -7.26 4.18
C GLN A 204 0.67 -7.04 5.62
N THR A 205 0.99 -7.97 6.51
CA THR A 205 0.60 -7.94 7.92
C THR A 205 1.43 -7.00 8.82
N PRO A 206 2.71 -6.67 8.55
CA PRO A 206 3.47 -5.77 9.43
C PRO A 206 2.93 -4.33 9.40
N ASN A 207 2.75 -3.73 10.58
CA ASN A 207 2.25 -2.36 10.72
C ASN A 207 3.16 -1.30 10.09
N GLU A 208 4.47 -1.53 10.11
CA GLU A 208 5.50 -0.64 9.55
C GLU A 208 5.49 -0.59 8.02
N ARG A 209 4.82 -1.54 7.35
CA ARG A 209 4.77 -1.66 5.89
C ARG A 209 3.50 -1.09 5.28
N ARG A 210 2.78 -0.25 6.01
CA ARG A 210 1.52 0.35 5.57
C ARG A 210 1.74 1.53 4.63
N ALA A 211 1.03 1.53 3.51
CA ALA A 211 1.03 2.66 2.57
C ALA A 211 0.37 3.90 3.17
N SER A 212 0.95 5.06 2.89
CA SER A 212 0.21 6.32 2.99
C SER A 212 -0.62 6.51 1.72
N LEU A 213 -1.93 6.63 1.90
CA LEU A 213 -2.90 6.82 0.84
C LEU A 213 -3.53 8.21 0.91
N VAL A 214 -3.92 8.76 -0.24
CA VAL A 214 -4.63 10.04 -0.34
C VAL A 214 -5.79 9.90 -1.32
N ALA A 215 -6.94 10.44 -0.95
CA ALA A 215 -8.08 10.60 -1.85
C ALA A 215 -7.99 11.94 -2.59
N VAL A 216 -8.18 11.92 -3.91
CA VAL A 216 -8.17 13.13 -4.75
C VAL A 216 -9.45 13.22 -5.58
N ARG A 217 -10.03 14.41 -5.70
CA ARG A 217 -11.12 14.75 -6.63
C ARG A 217 -10.86 16.12 -7.23
N TYR A 218 -11.26 16.34 -8.48
CA TYR A 218 -11.15 17.65 -9.14
C TYR A 218 -12.52 18.28 -9.42
N GLY A 219 -13.60 17.50 -9.39
CA GLY A 219 -14.94 18.01 -9.66
C GLY A 219 -16.04 17.41 -8.78
N THR A 220 -17.24 17.97 -8.92
CA THR A 220 -18.40 17.66 -8.08
C THR A 220 -19.24 16.52 -8.66
N SER A 221 -19.73 16.70 -9.89
CA SER A 221 -20.53 15.73 -10.65
C SER A 221 -19.64 14.70 -11.34
N ASP A 222 -18.66 15.19 -12.10
CA ASP A 222 -17.52 14.40 -12.55
C ASP A 222 -16.43 14.50 -11.48
N PRO A 223 -16.06 13.40 -10.79
CA PRO A 223 -15.01 13.43 -9.77
C PRO A 223 -13.66 13.93 -10.30
N PHE A 224 -13.48 13.97 -11.63
CA PHE A 224 -12.23 14.33 -12.29
C PHE A 224 -12.27 15.67 -13.01
N GLY A 225 -13.43 16.35 -13.03
CA GLY A 225 -13.56 17.66 -13.67
C GLY A 225 -13.02 17.68 -15.10
N GLN A 226 -12.23 18.70 -15.43
CA GLN A 226 -11.63 18.87 -16.76
C GLN A 226 -10.30 18.12 -16.94
N GLU A 227 -9.78 17.48 -15.89
CA GLU A 227 -8.50 16.77 -15.97
C GLU A 227 -8.58 15.58 -16.92
N THR A 228 -7.59 15.46 -17.81
CA THR A 228 -7.49 14.37 -18.79
C THR A 228 -6.41 13.35 -18.43
N MET A 229 -5.43 13.76 -17.61
CA MET A 229 -4.29 12.99 -17.17
C MET A 229 -4.04 13.23 -15.68
N PHE A 230 -3.59 12.19 -14.98
CA PHE A 230 -3.24 12.24 -13.57
C PHE A 230 -1.79 11.82 -13.40
N TRP A 231 -1.01 12.67 -12.74
CA TRP A 231 0.42 12.51 -12.52
C TRP A 231 0.72 12.29 -11.03
N PRO A 232 1.91 11.80 -10.68
CA PRO A 232 2.40 11.78 -9.32
C PRO A 232 2.38 13.18 -8.71
N ARG A 233 2.15 13.23 -7.41
CA ARG A 233 2.01 14.47 -6.65
C ARG A 233 2.91 14.42 -5.43
N SER A 234 3.74 15.44 -5.24
CA SER A 234 4.53 15.57 -4.02
C SER A 234 3.64 15.87 -2.82
N TRP A 235 4.15 15.63 -1.62
CA TRP A 235 3.44 16.03 -0.41
C TRP A 235 3.20 17.55 -0.34
N SER A 236 4.18 18.36 -0.77
CA SER A 236 4.05 19.83 -0.80
C SER A 236 2.91 20.29 -1.69
N ASP A 237 2.81 19.75 -2.91
CA ASP A 237 1.69 20.03 -3.80
C ASP A 237 0.36 19.57 -3.16
N LEU A 238 0.33 18.39 -2.54
CA LEU A 238 -0.90 17.91 -1.92
C LEU A 238 -1.38 18.80 -0.78
N ILE A 239 -0.51 19.47 -0.02
CA ILE A 239 -0.94 20.34 1.09
C ILE A 239 -1.16 21.81 0.69
N GLY A 240 -0.63 22.23 -0.46
CA GLY A 240 -0.76 23.61 -0.96
C GLY A 240 0.28 24.52 -0.33
#